data_AF-A0A2R6JPR6-F1
#
_entry.id   AF-A0A2R6JPR6-F1
#
_cell.length_a   1.000
_cell.length_b   1.000
_cell.length_c   1.000
_cell.angle_alpha   90.00
_cell.angle_beta   90.00
_cell.angle_gamma   90.00
#
_symmetry.space_group_name_H-M   'P 1'
#
loop_
_entity.id
_entity.type
_entity.pdbx_description
1 polymer ?
#
loop_
_entity_poly.entity_id
_entity_poly.type
_entity_poly.pdbx_seq_one_letter_code
_entity_poly.pdbx_strand_id
1 'polypeptide(L)'
;MVCGDRRRRGPEAGHSTVHYPTPTAAPHGGPVAENALFLCSNHRADFEHGTVTVDPRTLTVNHTYDSEMSGRTLPTVDDHEVGAQYLAYHDDVVADR
;
A
#
# COMPACT_ATOMS: atom_id res chain seq x y z
N MET A 1 -6.46 3.04 4.37
CA MET A 1 -6.50 1.68 3.76
C MET A 1 -7.10 1.80 2.36
N VAL A 2 -6.56 1.05 1.39
CA VAL A 2 -6.98 1.07 -0.03
C VAL A 2 -8.49 0.90 -0.22
N CYS A 3 -9.10 -0.10 0.43
CA CYS A 3 -10.55 -0.31 0.30
C CYS A 3 -11.42 0.60 1.16
N GLY A 4 -10.85 1.45 2.02
CA GLY A 4 -11.59 2.28 2.98
C GLY A 4 -12.19 1.52 4.17
N ASP A 5 -12.25 0.18 4.15
CA ASP A 5 -12.81 -0.60 5.25
C ASP A 5 -11.94 -0.59 6.51
N ARG A 6 -12.56 -0.40 7.69
CA ARG A 6 -11.93 -0.72 8.97
C ARG A 6 -12.12 -2.20 9.32
N ARG A 7 -11.05 -3.00 9.21
CA ARG A 7 -11.08 -4.40 9.69
C ARG A 7 -11.08 -4.43 11.23
N ARG A 8 -11.78 -5.42 11.79
CA ARG A 8 -11.98 -5.55 13.24
C ARG A 8 -11.35 -6.85 13.75
N ARG A 9 -10.63 -6.76 14.86
CA ARG A 9 -10.15 -7.92 15.66
C ARG A 9 -11.09 -8.23 16.83
N GLY A 10 -11.93 -7.27 17.20
CA GLY A 10 -12.95 -7.39 18.24
C GLY A 10 -13.92 -6.20 18.16
N PRO A 11 -14.83 -6.06 19.14
CA PRO A 11 -15.85 -5.00 19.12
C PRO A 11 -15.26 -3.59 19.01
N GLU A 12 -14.14 -3.33 19.68
CA GLU A 12 -13.49 -2.01 19.74
C GLU A 12 -12.12 -1.98 19.01
N ALA A 13 -11.51 -3.14 18.79
CA ALA A 13 -10.16 -3.25 18.24
C ALA A 13 -10.17 -3.35 16.71
N GLY A 14 -9.39 -2.47 16.06
CA GLY A 14 -9.09 -2.57 14.63
C GLY A 14 -8.01 -3.61 14.31
N HIS A 15 -7.91 -3.99 13.04
CA HIS A 15 -6.82 -4.80 12.51
C HIS A 15 -6.34 -4.22 11.19
N SER A 16 -5.04 -4.26 10.97
CA SER A 16 -4.38 -3.96 9.71
C SER A 16 -3.09 -4.74 9.62
N THR A 17 -2.61 -4.93 8.42
CA THR A 17 -1.29 -5.49 8.14
C THR A 17 -0.44 -4.42 7.49
N VAL A 18 0.83 -4.33 7.88
CA VAL A 18 1.78 -3.45 7.20
C VAL A 18 2.27 -4.12 5.92
N HIS A 19 2.38 -3.36 4.85
CA HIS A 19 3.08 -3.72 3.64
C HIS A 19 4.21 -2.71 3.43
N TYR A 20 5.38 -3.18 3.02
CA TYR A 20 6.47 -2.30 2.64
C TYR A 20 6.63 -2.35 1.11
N PRO A 21 6.27 -1.27 0.37
CA PRO A 21 6.39 -1.22 -1.09
C PRO A 21 7.79 -1.60 -1.58
N THR A 22 8.83 -1.15 -0.87
CA THR A 22 10.19 -1.67 -1.03
C THR A 22 10.50 -2.70 0.07
N PRO A 23 11.09 -3.86 -0.24
CA PRO A 23 11.51 -4.84 0.76
C PRO A 23 12.37 -4.21 1.86
N THR A 24 12.32 -4.73 3.09
CA THR A 24 13.10 -4.18 4.22
C THR A 24 14.40 -4.95 4.46
N ALA A 25 14.54 -6.14 3.89
CA ALA A 25 15.78 -6.90 3.95
C ALA A 25 16.90 -6.20 3.16
N ALA A 26 18.15 -6.52 3.50
CA ALA A 26 19.31 -6.04 2.74
C ALA A 26 19.12 -6.35 1.23
N PRO A 27 19.45 -5.40 0.32
CA PRO A 27 20.17 -4.14 0.55
C PRO A 27 19.33 -2.91 0.94
N HIS A 28 18.02 -3.05 1.18
CA HIS A 28 17.05 -1.94 1.15
C HIS A 28 16.85 -1.17 2.47
N GLY A 29 17.87 -1.10 3.32
CA GLY A 29 17.92 -0.12 4.42
C GLY A 29 16.98 -0.35 5.61
N GLY A 30 16.17 -1.41 5.64
CA GLY A 30 15.29 -1.72 6.77
C GLY A 30 13.91 -1.04 6.71
N PRO A 31 13.08 -1.22 7.75
CA PRO A 31 11.77 -0.59 7.83
C PRO A 31 11.89 0.92 8.16
N VAL A 32 11.24 1.75 7.35
CA VAL A 32 11.05 3.19 7.60
C VAL A 32 9.59 3.56 7.41
N ALA A 33 9.14 4.64 8.06
CA ALA A 33 7.71 4.99 8.11
C ALA A 33 7.17 5.36 6.73
N GLU A 34 7.98 6.05 5.93
CA GLU A 34 7.67 6.48 4.58
C GLU A 34 7.55 5.29 3.61
N ASN A 35 8.09 4.13 3.97
CA ASN A 35 7.98 2.88 3.21
C ASN A 35 6.89 1.96 3.79
N ALA A 36 5.99 2.44 4.66
CA ALA A 36 4.97 1.61 5.28
C ALA A 36 3.58 1.94 4.75
N LEU A 37 2.81 0.93 4.35
CA LEU A 37 1.39 1.01 4.03
C LEU A 37 0.57 0.16 5.00
N PHE A 38 -0.47 0.74 5.60
CA PHE A 38 -1.42 0.00 6.43
C PHE A 38 -2.62 -0.44 5.60
N LEU A 39 -2.73 -1.75 5.40
CA LEU A 39 -3.70 -2.38 4.50
C LEU A 39 -4.53 -3.44 5.23
N CYS A 40 -5.65 -3.84 4.62
CA CYS A 40 -6.30 -5.09 5.01
C CYS A 40 -5.54 -6.29 4.42
N SER A 41 -5.76 -7.49 4.96
CA SER A 41 -5.01 -8.67 4.55
C SER A 41 -5.13 -8.99 3.05
N ASN A 42 -6.28 -8.71 2.43
CA ASN A 42 -6.50 -8.94 0.99
C ASN A 42 -5.62 -7.99 0.16
N HIS A 43 -5.76 -6.68 0.36
CA HIS A 43 -4.98 -5.71 -0.42
C HIS A 43 -3.48 -5.76 -0.11
N ARG A 44 -3.07 -6.21 1.08
CA ARG A 44 -1.65 -6.52 1.30
C ARG A 44 -1.18 -7.62 0.35
N ALA A 45 -1.95 -8.69 0.20
CA ALA A 45 -1.60 -9.76 -0.73
C ALA A 45 -1.61 -9.24 -2.18
N ASP A 46 -2.56 -8.40 -2.55
CA ASP A 46 -2.61 -7.80 -3.90
C ASP A 46 -1.35 -6.96 -4.21
N PHE A 47 -0.89 -6.14 -3.27
CA PHE A 47 0.40 -5.44 -3.37
C PHE A 47 1.59 -6.41 -3.45
N GLU A 48 1.63 -7.44 -2.60
CA GLU A 48 2.72 -8.44 -2.63
C GLU A 48 2.85 -9.18 -3.96
N HIS A 49 1.77 -9.23 -4.75
CA HIS A 49 1.74 -9.86 -6.07
C HIS A 49 1.70 -8.85 -7.22
N GLY A 50 1.89 -7.56 -6.95
CA GLY A 50 1.92 -6.51 -7.97
C GLY A 50 0.60 -6.27 -8.69
N THR A 51 -0.53 -6.73 -8.14
CA THR A 51 -1.85 -6.57 -8.80
C THR A 51 -2.48 -5.20 -8.53
N VAL A 52 -1.95 -4.47 -7.55
CA VAL A 52 -2.30 -3.08 -7.21
C VAL A 52 -1.04 -2.23 -7.25
N THR A 53 -1.13 -1.05 -7.87
CA THR A 53 -0.08 -0.01 -7.92
C THR A 53 -0.66 1.31 -7.42
N VAL A 54 0.20 2.25 -7.02
CA VAL A 54 -0.24 3.57 -6.56
C VAL A 54 0.63 4.63 -7.19
N ASP A 55 0.03 5.48 -8.04
CA ASP A 55 0.74 6.58 -8.70
C ASP A 55 1.47 7.45 -7.64
N PRO A 56 2.81 7.54 -7.68
CA PRO A 56 3.58 8.18 -6.62
C PRO A 56 3.36 9.68 -6.45
N ARG A 57 2.72 10.34 -7.42
CA ARG A 57 2.51 11.79 -7.44
C ARG A 57 1.11 12.17 -6.99
N THR A 58 0.12 11.38 -7.38
CA THR A 58 -1.30 11.65 -7.17
C THR A 58 -1.92 10.75 -6.10
N LEU A 59 -1.19 9.71 -5.69
CA LEU A 59 -1.67 8.65 -4.82
C LEU A 59 -2.88 7.89 -5.38
N THR A 60 -3.05 7.90 -6.71
CA THR A 60 -4.14 7.19 -7.37
C THR A 60 -3.86 5.70 -7.39
N VAL A 61 -4.77 4.91 -6.82
CA VAL A 61 -4.73 3.46 -6.81
C VAL A 61 -5.12 2.93 -8.19
N ASN A 62 -4.31 2.03 -8.74
CA ASN A 62 -4.63 1.28 -9.94
C ASN A 62 -4.64 -0.22 -9.61
N HIS A 63 -5.81 -0.84 -9.72
CA HIS A 63 -6.01 -2.26 -9.49
C HIS A 63 -6.25 -2.97 -10.82
N THR A 64 -5.50 -4.06 -11.06
CA THR A 64 -5.50 -4.79 -12.34
C THR A 64 -6.87 -5.33 -12.77
N TYR A 65 -7.73 -5.74 -11.84
CA TYR A 65 -9.01 -6.39 -12.15
C TYR A 65 -10.20 -5.88 -11.31
N ASP A 66 -9.97 -5.02 -10.32
CA ASP A 66 -11.03 -4.40 -9.54
C ASP A 66 -11.22 -2.94 -9.98
N SER A 67 -12.16 -2.72 -10.92
CA SER A 67 -12.47 -1.39 -11.42
C SER A 67 -13.11 -0.47 -10.38
N GLU A 68 -13.70 -1.02 -9.31
CA GLU A 68 -14.28 -0.19 -8.25
C GLU A 68 -13.20 0.40 -7.33
N MET A 69 -12.04 -0.26 -7.24
CA MET A 69 -10.86 0.23 -6.51
C MET A 69 -10.00 1.16 -7.35
N SER A 70 -9.88 0.89 -8.65
CA SER A 70 -9.12 1.74 -9.56
C SER A 70 -9.64 3.19 -9.61
N GLY A 71 -8.72 4.15 -9.62
CA GLY A 71 -9.02 5.58 -9.63
C GLY A 71 -9.29 6.18 -8.25
N ARG A 72 -9.36 5.38 -7.18
CA ARG A 72 -9.45 5.91 -5.81
C ARG A 72 -8.12 6.53 -5.39
N THR A 73 -8.17 7.56 -4.56
CA THR A 73 -6.97 8.08 -3.90
C THR A 73 -6.66 7.25 -2.66
N LEU A 74 -5.41 6.82 -2.51
CA LEU A 74 -4.91 6.20 -1.29
C LEU A 74 -5.00 7.23 -0.15
N PRO A 75 -5.81 6.98 0.90
CA PRO A 75 -5.94 7.94 1.98
C PRO A 75 -4.68 7.94 2.85
N THR A 76 -4.13 9.12 3.09
CA THR A 76 -3.15 9.37 4.15
C THR A 76 -3.90 9.82 5.41
N VAL A 77 -3.32 9.54 6.58
CA VAL A 77 -3.90 9.93 7.88
C VAL A 77 -2.81 10.63 8.68
N ASP A 78 -3.18 11.73 9.34
CA ASP A 78 -2.28 12.58 10.11
C ASP A 78 -1.07 13.04 9.27
N ASP A 79 0.13 13.09 9.87
CA ASP A 79 1.38 13.48 9.23
C ASP A 79 2.10 12.29 8.54
N HIS A 80 1.41 11.16 8.30
CA HIS A 80 2.02 10.00 7.64
C HIS A 80 2.05 10.19 6.13
N GLU A 81 3.24 10.50 5.61
CA GLU A 81 3.52 10.59 4.18
C GLU A 81 4.28 9.35 3.71
N VAL A 82 3.75 8.70 2.67
CA VAL A 82 4.43 7.60 2.00
C VAL A 82 5.39 8.20 0.97
N GLY A 83 6.66 7.80 1.04
CA GLY A 83 7.68 8.30 0.14
C GLY A 83 7.42 7.86 -1.30
N ALA A 84 7.32 8.81 -2.21
CA ALA A 84 7.07 8.56 -3.63
C ALA A 84 8.08 7.56 -4.25
N GLN A 85 9.34 7.57 -3.78
CA GLN A 85 10.36 6.62 -4.22
C GLN A 85 10.05 5.16 -3.91
N TYR A 86 9.33 4.88 -2.81
CA TYR A 86 8.98 3.51 -2.43
C TYR A 86 7.81 2.99 -3.24
N LEU A 87 6.84 3.86 -3.54
CA LEU A 87 5.73 3.56 -4.45
C LEU A 87 6.26 3.34 -5.88
N ALA A 88 7.16 4.21 -6.36
CA ALA A 88 7.80 4.05 -7.66
C ALA A 88 8.58 2.73 -7.76
N TYR A 89 9.36 2.38 -6.73
CA TYR A 89 10.05 1.09 -6.70
C TYR A 89 9.08 -0.09 -6.80
N HIS A 90 7.99 -0.05 -6.04
CA HIS A 90 6.99 -1.11 -6.09
C HIS A 90 6.37 -1.24 -7.48
N ASP A 91 5.95 -0.12 -8.07
CA ASP A 91 5.32 -0.10 -9.39
C ASP A 91 6.29 -0.62 -10.48
N ASP A 92 7.54 -0.15 -10.46
CA ASP A 92 8.57 -0.54 -11.44
C ASP A 92 9.07 -1.99 -11.26
N VAL A 93 9.23 -2.47 -10.01
CA VAL A 93 9.97 -3.73 -9.72
C VAL A 93 9.06 -4.88 -9.32
N VAL A 94 8.00 -4.60 -8.56
CA VAL A 94 7.08 -5.64 -8.05
C VAL A 94 5.91 -5.83 -8.99
N ALA A 95 5.30 -4.74 -9.44
CA ALA A 95 4.19 -4.78 -10.38
C ALA A 95 4.62 -4.82 -11.86
N ASP A 96 5.87 -4.42 -12.16
CA ASP A 96 6.43 -4.36 -13.51
C ASP A 96 5.58 -3.47 -14.45
N ARG A 97 5.32 -2.22 -14.03
CA ARG A 97 4.42 -1.26 -14.72
C ARG A 97 4.97 0.15 -14.85
#